data_AF-A0A0D3HCP1-F1
#
_entry.id   AF-A0A0D3HCP1-F1
#
_cell.length_a   1.000
_cell.length_b   1.000
_cell.length_c   1.000
_cell.angle_alpha   90.00
_cell.angle_beta   90.00
_cell.angle_gamma   90.00
#
_symmetry.space_group_name_H-M   'P 1'
#
loop_
_entity.id
_entity.type
_entity.pdbx_description
1 polymer ?
#
loop_
_entity_poly.entity_id
_entity_poly.type
_entity_poly.pdbx_seq_one_letter_code
_entity_poly.pdbx_strand_id
1 'polypeptide(L)' 'MIAAVGRGPEGWGEDEMSVLPRHTKVVVTGNNRTKSVLVGLHGVVKKAVGLGGWHWLCSP' A
#
# COMPACT_ATOMS: atom_id res chain seq x y z
N MET A 1 6.57 5.38 1.50
CA MET A 1 6.47 4.40 2.61
C MET A 1 4.99 4.20 2.89
N ILE A 2 4.38 3.17 2.30
CA ILE A 2 2.92 3.01 2.33
C ILE A 2 2.65 1.52 2.39
N ALA A 3 2.06 1.07 3.51
CA ALA A 3 1.41 -0.21 3.58
C ALA A 3 0.01 0.00 3.00
N ALA A 4 -0.30 -0.62 1.86
CA ALA A 4 -1.65 -0.58 1.35
C ALA A 4 -2.48 -1.64 2.09
N VAL A 5 -3.16 -1.24 3.16
CA VAL A 5 -4.11 -2.11 3.84
C VAL A 5 -5.48 -1.91 3.18
N GLY A 6 -5.74 -2.70 2.15
CA GLY A 6 -7.12 -2.94 1.70
C GLY A 6 -7.79 -3.86 2.72
N ARG A 7 -8.89 -3.41 3.33
CA ARG A 7 -9.69 -4.23 4.25
C ARG A 7 -10.33 -5.38 3.45
N GLY A 8 -9.70 -6.55 3.47
CA GLY A 8 -10.30 -7.80 3.01
C GLY A 8 -11.26 -8.38 4.05
N PRO A 9 -12.26 -9.20 3.65
CA PRO A 9 -13.13 -9.92 4.59
C PRO A 9 -12.30 -10.86 5.49
N GLU A 10 -12.76 -11.12 6.70
CA GLU A 10 -12.05 -11.95 7.70
C GLU A 10 -11.73 -13.34 7.14
N GLY A 11 -10.43 -13.64 6.96
CA GLY A 11 -9.95 -14.93 6.44
C GLY A 11 -8.68 -14.89 5.58
N TRP A 12 -8.08 -13.72 5.32
CA TRP A 12 -6.87 -13.62 4.49
C TRP A 12 -5.64 -13.94 5.35
N GLY A 13 -5.10 -15.14 5.18
CA GLY A 13 -3.91 -15.62 5.89
C GLY A 13 -2.74 -14.64 5.76
N GLU A 14 -2.04 -14.47 6.87
CA GLU A 14 -0.95 -13.51 7.05
C GLU A 14 0.26 -13.73 6.12
N ASP A 15 0.28 -14.82 5.33
CA ASP A 15 1.41 -15.21 4.48
C ASP A 15 1.26 -14.85 2.98
N GLU A 16 0.13 -14.30 2.56
CA GLU A 16 -0.05 -13.82 1.17
C GLU A 16 -0.36 -12.31 1.16
N MET A 17 0.59 -11.52 1.67
CA MET A 17 0.56 -10.05 1.63
C MET A 17 0.15 -9.58 0.24
N SER A 18 -1.11 -9.14 0.13
CA SER A 18 -1.77 -8.97 -1.15
C SER A 18 -1.01 -7.96 -2.02
N VAL A 19 -0.35 -8.48 -3.04
CA VAL A 19 0.36 -7.67 -4.02
C VAL A 19 -0.68 -6.91 -4.83
N LEU A 20 -0.84 -5.62 -4.55
CA LEU A 20 -1.70 -4.76 -5.36
C LEU A 20 -1.26 -4.75 -6.84
N PRO A 21 -2.21 -4.89 -7.78
CA PRO A 21 -1.93 -4.75 -9.21
C PRO A 21 -1.38 -3.37 -9.57
N ARG A 22 -0.64 -3.32 -10.69
CA ARG A 22 -0.20 -2.05 -11.29
C ARG A 22 -1.41 -1.20 -11.68
N HIS A 23 -1.26 0.12 -11.59
CA HIS A 23 -2.30 1.13 -11.86
C HIS A 23 -3.44 1.19 -10.81
N THR A 24 -3.32 0.45 -9.71
CA THR A 24 -4.24 0.61 -8.58
C THR A 24 -4.05 1.98 -7.93
N LYS A 25 -5.13 2.73 -7.77
CA LYS A 25 -5.15 3.97 -7.00
C LYS A 25 -5.20 3.64 -5.51
N VAL A 26 -4.33 4.24 -4.72
CA VAL A 26 -4.25 4.04 -3.27
C VAL A 26 -4.23 5.39 -2.56
N VAL A 27 -4.61 5.37 -1.29
CA VAL A 27 -4.47 6.50 -0.36
C VAL A 27 -3.52 6.11 0.77
N VAL A 28 -2.70 7.06 1.22
CA VAL A 28 -1.81 6.86 2.36
C VAL A 28 -2.63 6.96 3.64
N THR A 29 -2.73 5.89 4.40
CA THR A 29 -3.40 5.91 5.71
C THR A 29 -2.43 6.24 6.85
N GLY A 30 -1.16 5.83 6.73
CA GLY A 30 -0.10 6.14 7.69
C GLY A 30 0.12 5.07 8.77
N ASN A 31 1.30 5.12 9.41
CA ASN A 31 1.68 4.31 10.58
C ASN A 31 2.83 5.01 11.33
N ASN A 32 3.36 4.41 12.40
CA ASN A 32 4.46 4.98 13.21
C ASN A 32 5.76 5.29 12.44
N ARG A 33 5.93 4.79 11.22
CA ARG A 33 7.09 5.07 10.36
C ARG A 33 6.79 6.11 9.28
N THR A 34 5.53 6.47 9.06
CA THR A 34 5.10 7.35 7.97
C THR A 34 5.15 8.82 8.40
N LYS A 35 5.76 9.68 7.59
CA LYS A 35 5.69 11.13 7.82
C LYS A 35 4.24 11.60 7.67
N SER A 36 3.75 12.38 8.64
CA SER A 36 2.37 12.88 8.67
C SER A 36 1.96 13.63 7.40
N VAL A 37 2.87 14.40 6.81
CA VAL A 37 2.65 15.13 5.54
C VAL A 37 2.26 14.23 4.36
N LEU A 38 2.55 12.93 4.44
CA LEU A 38 2.21 11.97 3.39
C LEU A 38 0.83 11.35 3.59
N VAL A 39 0.25 11.41 4.79
CA VAL A 39 -1.06 10.83 5.09
C VAL A 39 -2.16 11.56 4.33
N GLY A 40 -3.11 10.81 3.76
CA GLY A 40 -4.18 11.33 2.91
C GLY A 40 -3.77 11.59 1.45
N LEU A 41 -2.48 11.54 1.11
CA LEU A 41 -2.07 11.65 -0.30
C LEU A 41 -2.52 10.43 -1.10
N HIS A 42 -2.84 10.67 -2.37
CA HIS A 42 -3.17 9.61 -3.32
C HIS A 42 -1.93 9.25 -4.14
N GLY A 43 -1.83 7.98 -4.54
CA GLY A 43 -0.77 7.50 -5.42
C GLY A 43 -1.26 6.36 -6.30
N VAL A 44 -0.46 6.04 -7.33
CA VAL A 44 -0.74 4.94 -8.25
C VAL A 44 0.35 3.88 -8.13
N VAL A 45 -0.04 2.63 -7.95
CA VAL A 45 0.89 1.49 -7.85
C VAL A 45 1.61 1.30 -9.18
N LYS A 46 2.93 1.46 -9.18
CA LYS A 46 3.77 1.22 -10.35
C LYS A 46 4.29 -0.20 -10.40
N LYS A 47 4.73 -0.74 -9.26
CA LYS A 47 5.35 -2.06 -9.13
C LYS A 47 5.34 -2.53 -7.66
N ALA A 48 5.17 -3.84 -7.47
CA ALA A 48 5.40 -4.51 -6.20
C ALA A 48 6.85 -4.98 -6.06
N VAL A 49 7.43 -4.91 -4.86
CA VAL A 49 8.83 -5.29 -4.63
C VAL A 49 9.02 -6.68 -4.02
N GLY A 50 7.95 -7.41 -3.72
CA GLY A 50 8.02 -8.81 -3.24
C GLY A 50 8.61 -8.99 -1.84
N LEU A 51 9.00 -7.91 -1.17
CA LEU A 51 9.37 -7.90 0.24
C LEU A 51 8.17 -7.35 0.98
N GLY A 52 7.53 -8.11 1.88
CA GLY A 52 6.67 -7.51 2.91
C GLY A 52 5.37 -6.80 2.45
N GLY A 53 4.87 -7.03 1.23
CA GLY A 53 3.70 -6.31 0.70
C GLY A 53 3.98 -4.85 0.30
N TRP A 54 5.23 -4.52 -0.03
CA TRP A 54 5.65 -3.15 -0.37
C TRP A 54 5.40 -2.83 -1.86
N HIS A 55 5.02 -1.57 -2.13
CA HIS A 55 4.75 -1.05 -3.47
C HIS A 55 5.42 0.30 -3.72
N TRP A 56 5.85 0.51 -4.98
CA TRP A 56 6.23 1.83 -5.48
C TRP A 56 4.99 2.58 -5.92
N LEU A 57 4.84 3.79 -5.40
CA LEU A 57 3.80 4.72 -5.82
C LEU A 57 4.41 5.85 -6.63
N CYS A 58 3.72 6.27 -7.69
CA CYS A 58 3.92 7.57 -8.28
C CYS A 58 2.89 8.54 -7.69
N SER A 59 3.33 9.77 -7.40
CA SER A 59 2.39 10.88 -7.25
C SER A 59 1.72 11.14 -8.61
N PRO A 60 0.47 11.60 -8.64
CA PRO A 60 -0.02 12.33 -9.81
C PRO A 60 0.86 13.55 -10.11
#